data_AF-A0A3D3P3V6-F1
#
_entry.id   AF-A0A3D3P3V6-F1
#
_cell.length_a   1.000
_cell.length_b   1.000
_cell.length_c   1.000
_cell.angle_alpha   90.00
_cell.angle_beta   90.00
_cell.angle_gamma   90.00
#
_symmetry.space_group_name_H-M   'P 1'
#
loop_
_entity.id
_entity.type
_entity.pdbx_description
1 polymer ?
#
loop_
_entity_poly.entity_id
_entity_poly.type
_entity_poly.pdbx_seq_one_letter_code
_entity_poly.pdbx_strand_id
1 'polypeptide(L)'
;MKKNASSRKPTEGNYDKLYSRHEFLRGLSLSAAGSVLLNPLVGKLSAEVKGHSQPMRLLFVIEGNGCPPNQVHPTNLNLTPIGKRLQTVEESFQAKDLPKALKPVSDYANQMLILQGISGRICGGGHSTYFGALGCFNTREGKHVLGPTLDYELGRHNETLFKNISLGISQRSHLDIVFNSSAAGANNPIGTICNPQTAYQRMFSPIGDRKNLAVKTHLLDYVKEDIKSVKRRLGSVEKDKLDRYLSAYEEIGQRHSAIADLDPEFKNRIDPITEKYRSSNPVDRLECHFELATSALVTGLTNVATIASGVGHQDFSIVFDKL
;
A
#
# COMPACT_ATOMS: atom_id res chain seq x y z
N MET A 1 22.67 -39.11 -59.46
CA MET A 1 22.06 -39.32 -58.13
C MET A 1 23.06 -38.95 -57.04
N LYS A 2 22.63 -38.07 -56.10
CA LYS A 2 23.16 -37.76 -54.74
C LYS A 2 24.67 -37.51 -54.57
N LYS A 3 25.14 -36.25 -54.55
CA LYS A 3 25.25 -35.25 -53.44
C LYS A 3 26.42 -35.49 -52.45
N ASN A 4 27.38 -34.57 -52.56
CA ASN A 4 28.62 -34.39 -51.79
C ASN A 4 28.37 -34.05 -50.31
N ALA A 5 29.17 -34.64 -49.42
CA ALA A 5 29.39 -34.17 -48.06
C ALA A 5 30.70 -33.36 -48.02
N SER A 6 30.63 -32.09 -47.65
CA SER A 6 31.79 -31.23 -47.42
C SER A 6 31.55 -30.37 -46.18
N SER A 7 32.49 -30.45 -45.24
CA SER A 7 32.56 -29.76 -43.96
C SER A 7 32.66 -28.24 -44.09
N ARG A 8 31.92 -27.47 -43.27
CA ARG A 8 32.27 -26.07 -42.95
C ARG A 8 31.96 -25.72 -41.49
N LYS A 9 32.92 -24.99 -40.89
CA LYS A 9 32.94 -24.39 -39.54
C LYS A 9 31.78 -23.39 -39.33
N PRO A 10 31.38 -23.09 -38.07
CA PRO A 10 30.43 -22.04 -37.78
C PRO A 10 31.09 -20.65 -37.90
N THR A 11 30.43 -19.75 -38.62
CA THR A 11 30.77 -18.33 -38.72
C THR A 11 30.00 -17.54 -37.65
N GLU A 12 30.71 -16.73 -36.89
CA GLU A 12 30.19 -15.74 -35.95
C GLU A 12 29.22 -14.75 -36.63
N GLY A 13 28.12 -14.42 -35.95
CA GLY A 13 27.11 -13.49 -36.41
C GLY A 13 26.70 -12.52 -35.31
N ASN A 14 27.27 -11.32 -35.38
CA ASN A 14 26.76 -9.99 -35.01
C ASN A 14 26.04 -9.77 -33.66
N TYR A 15 26.72 -9.04 -32.77
CA TYR A 15 26.16 -8.43 -31.57
C TYR A 15 25.27 -7.22 -31.91
N ASP A 16 24.09 -7.18 -31.29
CA ASP A 16 23.09 -6.12 -31.42
C ASP A 16 23.61 -4.73 -30.97
N LYS A 17 23.21 -3.72 -31.74
CA LYS A 17 23.52 -2.30 -31.53
C LYS A 17 22.98 -1.81 -30.19
N LEU A 18 23.89 -1.34 -29.32
CA LEU A 18 23.55 -0.54 -28.15
C LEU A 18 23.16 0.88 -28.59
N TYR A 19 21.88 1.24 -28.44
CA TYR A 19 21.42 2.61 -28.66
C TYR A 19 22.08 3.59 -27.69
N SER A 20 22.47 4.75 -28.18
CA SER A 20 23.09 5.78 -27.33
C SER A 20 22.04 6.46 -26.45
N ARG A 21 22.42 6.83 -25.21
CA ARG A 21 21.55 7.55 -24.24
C ARG A 21 20.84 8.77 -24.84
N HIS A 22 21.48 9.43 -25.80
CA HIS A 22 20.97 10.63 -26.45
C HIS A 22 19.83 10.32 -27.45
N GLU A 23 19.83 9.16 -28.10
CA GLU A 23 18.75 8.72 -28.99
C GLU A 23 17.53 8.25 -28.20
N PHE A 24 17.73 7.60 -27.05
CA PHE A 24 16.66 7.22 -26.14
C PHE A 24 15.93 8.46 -25.56
N LEU A 25 16.69 9.47 -25.13
CA LEU A 25 16.12 10.71 -24.58
C LEU A 25 15.42 11.58 -25.63
N ARG A 26 15.86 11.54 -26.89
CA ARG A 26 15.16 12.22 -28.00
C ARG A 26 13.84 11.55 -28.37
N GLY A 27 13.69 10.24 -28.15
CA GLY A 27 12.41 9.54 -28.31
C GLY A 27 11.36 9.92 -27.26
N LEU A 28 11.79 10.44 -26.11
CA LEU A 28 10.93 10.74 -24.94
C LEU A 28 10.38 12.17 -24.90
N SER A 29 10.84 13.08 -25.76
CA SER A 29 10.52 14.52 -25.68
C SER A 29 9.28 14.99 -26.46
N LEU A 30 8.45 14.08 -26.99
CA LEU A 30 7.32 14.43 -27.87
C LEU A 30 5.93 14.40 -27.20
N SER A 31 5.84 14.22 -25.88
CA SER A 31 4.57 14.48 -25.17
C SER A 31 4.84 15.09 -23.80
N ALA A 32 4.30 16.28 -23.56
CA ALA A 32 4.38 16.95 -22.25
C ALA A 32 3.78 16.07 -21.12
N ALA A 33 2.87 15.14 -21.47
CA ALA A 33 2.32 14.14 -20.56
C ALA A 33 3.32 13.02 -20.17
N GLY A 34 4.28 12.66 -21.03
CA GLY A 34 5.23 11.55 -20.78
C GLY A 34 6.26 11.84 -19.67
N SER A 35 6.55 13.12 -19.42
CA SER A 35 7.54 13.55 -18.43
C SER A 35 7.10 13.34 -16.97
N VAL A 36 5.79 13.37 -16.70
CA VAL A 36 5.22 13.14 -15.36
C VAL A 36 4.90 11.65 -15.14
N LEU A 37 4.59 10.92 -16.21
CA LEU A 37 4.08 9.54 -16.18
C LEU A 37 5.18 8.47 -16.05
N LEU A 38 6.40 8.78 -16.47
CA LEU A 38 7.52 7.82 -16.39
C LEU A 38 8.35 7.98 -15.11
N ASN A 39 8.13 9.02 -14.31
CA ASN A 39 8.99 9.33 -13.17
C ASN A 39 9.11 8.18 -12.14
N PRO A 40 8.04 7.40 -11.81
CA PRO A 40 8.15 6.23 -10.94
C PRO A 40 9.05 5.10 -11.47
N LEU A 41 8.92 4.79 -12.76
CA LEU A 41 9.67 3.71 -13.43
C LEU A 41 11.08 4.15 -13.79
N VAL A 42 11.26 5.42 -14.20
CA VAL A 42 12.55 6.06 -14.45
C VAL A 42 13.30 6.30 -13.14
N GLY A 43 12.63 6.64 -12.05
CA GLY A 43 13.20 6.70 -10.70
C GLY A 43 13.73 5.35 -10.25
N LYS A 44 12.97 4.27 -10.48
CA LYS A 44 13.42 2.89 -10.23
C LYS A 44 14.58 2.47 -11.11
N LEU A 45 14.49 2.67 -12.43
CA LEU A 45 15.58 2.36 -13.38
C LEU A 45 16.83 3.20 -13.10
N SER A 46 16.69 4.47 -12.71
CA SER A 46 17.77 5.37 -12.32
C SER A 46 18.40 4.96 -10.99
N ALA A 47 17.61 4.52 -10.02
CA ALA A 47 18.10 3.97 -8.75
C ALA A 47 18.87 2.66 -8.96
N GLU A 48 18.34 1.76 -9.80
CA GLU A 48 18.96 0.48 -10.16
C GLU A 48 20.27 0.67 -10.95
N VAL A 49 20.30 1.61 -11.91
CA VAL A 49 21.51 1.98 -12.66
C VAL A 49 22.55 2.72 -11.80
N LYS A 50 22.13 3.43 -10.74
CA LYS A 50 23.03 4.08 -9.77
C LYS A 50 23.50 3.14 -8.66
N GLY A 51 23.21 1.83 -8.74
CA GLY A 51 23.61 0.86 -7.73
C GLY A 51 22.95 1.06 -6.36
N HIS A 52 21.83 1.78 -6.29
CA HIS A 52 21.04 1.87 -5.07
C HIS A 52 20.27 0.55 -4.89
N SER A 53 20.30 0.00 -3.68
CA SER A 53 19.51 -1.17 -3.30
C SER A 53 18.05 -0.96 -3.69
N GLN A 54 17.36 -2.04 -4.10
CA GLN A 54 15.90 -2.06 -4.33
C GLN A 54 15.17 -1.16 -3.30
N PRO A 55 14.14 -0.39 -3.72
CA PRO A 55 13.47 0.53 -2.82
C PRO A 55 12.96 -0.21 -1.58
N MET A 56 13.15 0.38 -0.40
CA MET A 56 12.68 -0.21 0.85
C MET A 56 11.16 -0.36 0.78
N ARG A 57 10.68 -1.58 1.00
CA ARG A 57 9.26 -1.94 1.03
C ARG A 57 8.84 -2.14 2.48
N LEU A 58 7.78 -1.45 2.91
CA LEU A 58 7.31 -1.48 4.29
C LEU A 58 5.86 -1.95 4.34
N LEU A 59 5.60 -2.93 5.20
CA LEU A 59 4.27 -3.43 5.51
C LEU A 59 4.00 -3.23 7.00
N PHE A 60 2.99 -2.44 7.33
CA PHE A 60 2.47 -2.32 8.69
C PHE A 60 1.33 -3.32 8.87
N VAL A 61 1.40 -4.15 9.91
CA VAL A 61 0.30 -5.03 10.31
C VAL A 61 -0.21 -4.56 11.65
N ILE A 62 -1.47 -4.12 11.71
CA ILE A 62 -2.08 -3.52 12.90
C ILE A 62 -3.26 -4.37 13.34
N GLU A 63 -3.16 -4.92 14.55
CA GLU A 63 -4.27 -5.57 15.23
C GLU A 63 -4.92 -4.57 16.21
N GLY A 64 -6.19 -4.26 15.99
CA GLY A 64 -7.02 -3.50 16.92
C GLY A 64 -7.37 -4.32 18.16
N ASN A 65 -7.77 -3.67 19.25
CA ASN A 65 -7.86 -4.27 20.61
C ASN A 65 -6.53 -4.75 21.21
N GLY A 66 -5.49 -4.89 20.38
CA GLY A 66 -4.21 -5.46 20.78
C GLY A 66 -4.31 -6.95 21.05
N CYS A 67 -3.17 -7.56 21.36
CA CYS A 67 -3.11 -8.94 21.82
C CYS A 67 -2.50 -8.98 23.23
N PRO A 68 -2.87 -9.98 24.05
CA PRO A 68 -2.13 -10.30 25.26
C PRO A 68 -0.62 -10.46 24.95
N PRO A 69 0.29 -9.89 25.76
CA PRO A 69 1.72 -9.89 25.44
C PRO A 69 2.30 -11.28 25.17
N ASN A 70 1.85 -12.31 25.88
CA ASN A 70 2.31 -13.69 25.71
C ASN A 70 1.99 -14.30 24.32
N GLN A 71 1.14 -13.67 23.51
CA GLN A 71 0.87 -14.13 22.14
C GLN A 71 1.98 -13.73 21.16
N VAL A 72 2.67 -12.61 21.39
CA VAL A 72 3.65 -12.02 20.45
C VAL A 72 5.03 -11.81 21.05
N HIS A 73 5.16 -11.86 22.38
CA HIS A 73 6.44 -11.68 23.09
C HIS A 73 7.23 -13.00 23.14
N PRO A 74 8.52 -13.02 22.75
CA PRO A 74 9.38 -14.19 22.87
C PRO A 74 9.47 -14.72 24.30
N THR A 75 9.48 -16.05 24.45
CA THR A 75 9.40 -16.73 25.75
C THR A 75 10.67 -16.61 26.59
N ASN A 76 11.81 -16.27 25.98
CA ASN A 76 13.09 -16.05 26.66
C ASN A 76 13.25 -14.64 27.24
N LEU A 77 12.34 -13.71 26.91
CA LEU A 77 12.44 -12.32 27.31
C LEU A 77 11.54 -12.01 28.50
N ASN A 78 11.95 -11.04 29.31
CA ASN A 78 11.09 -10.50 30.36
C ASN A 78 10.21 -9.35 29.82
N LEU A 79 8.92 -9.42 30.09
CA LEU A 79 8.00 -8.34 29.71
C LEU A 79 8.21 -7.14 30.65
N THR A 80 8.75 -6.04 30.12
CA THR A 80 8.83 -4.79 30.89
C THR A 80 7.43 -4.17 31.04
N PRO A 81 6.96 -3.86 32.26
CA PRO A 81 5.66 -3.21 32.47
C PRO A 81 5.56 -1.86 31.74
N ILE A 82 4.37 -1.50 31.25
CA ILE A 82 4.14 -0.31 30.40
C ILE A 82 4.75 0.97 31.01
N GLY A 83 4.54 1.21 32.31
CA GLY A 83 5.05 2.40 33.01
C GLY A 83 6.58 2.42 33.25
N LYS A 84 7.27 1.31 33.01
CA LYS A 84 8.73 1.16 33.20
C LYS A 84 9.50 1.12 31.87
N ARG A 85 8.81 1.25 30.74
CA ARG A 85 9.40 1.34 29.40
C ARG A 85 9.91 2.77 29.17
N LEU A 86 11.12 3.05 29.65
CA LEU A 86 11.72 4.39 29.61
C LEU A 86 12.55 4.66 28.36
N GLN A 87 13.05 3.61 27.72
CA GLN A 87 13.90 3.68 26.54
C GLN A 87 13.56 2.52 25.60
N THR A 88 13.84 2.71 24.30
CA THR A 88 13.79 1.63 23.32
C THR A 88 14.96 0.68 23.59
N VAL A 89 14.69 -0.62 23.59
CA VAL A 89 15.70 -1.66 23.74
C VAL A 89 15.56 -2.69 22.62
N GLU A 90 16.71 -3.10 22.11
CA GLU A 90 16.86 -4.18 21.15
C GLU A 90 17.07 -5.48 21.91
N GLU A 91 16.24 -6.48 21.64
CA GLU A 91 16.27 -7.75 22.36
C GLU A 91 16.61 -8.90 21.42
N SER A 92 17.57 -9.72 21.83
CA SER A 92 17.95 -10.92 21.08
C SER A 92 17.01 -12.08 21.42
N PHE A 93 16.67 -12.86 20.41
CA PHE A 93 15.87 -14.08 20.54
C PHE A 93 16.34 -15.13 19.53
N GLN A 94 15.89 -16.37 19.68
CA GLN A 94 16.07 -17.44 18.72
C GLN A 94 14.72 -17.91 18.18
N ALA A 95 14.71 -18.56 17.02
CA ALA A 95 13.47 -19.08 16.40
C ALA A 95 12.63 -19.95 17.37
N LYS A 96 13.30 -20.74 18.22
CA LYS A 96 12.65 -21.59 19.24
C LYS A 96 11.93 -20.80 20.35
N ASP A 97 12.31 -19.54 20.55
CA ASP A 97 11.75 -18.66 21.58
C ASP A 97 10.48 -17.94 21.09
N LEU A 98 10.17 -18.01 19.79
CA LEU A 98 8.99 -17.37 19.21
C LEU A 98 7.69 -18.00 19.76
N PRO A 99 6.71 -17.18 20.18
CA PRO A 99 5.42 -17.66 20.61
C PRO A 99 4.61 -18.24 19.44
N LYS A 100 3.51 -18.93 19.74
CA LYS A 100 2.65 -19.60 18.74
C LYS A 100 2.29 -18.71 17.55
N ALA A 101 1.94 -17.43 17.80
CA ALA A 101 1.52 -16.52 16.73
C ALA A 101 2.65 -16.16 15.75
N LEU A 102 3.91 -16.25 16.18
CA LEU A 102 5.07 -15.91 15.35
C LEU A 102 5.79 -17.15 14.80
N LYS A 103 5.36 -18.37 15.15
CA LYS A 103 5.92 -19.60 14.56
C LYS A 103 5.90 -19.64 13.02
N PRO A 104 4.86 -19.14 12.32
CA PRO A 104 4.85 -19.14 10.86
C PRO A 104 6.01 -18.36 10.21
N VAL A 105 6.65 -17.44 10.95
CA VAL A 105 7.79 -16.65 10.45
C VAL A 105 9.13 -17.09 11.06
N SER A 106 9.18 -18.27 11.68
CA SER A 106 10.39 -18.76 12.39
C SER A 106 11.61 -18.94 11.49
N ASP A 107 11.42 -19.29 10.22
CA ASP A 107 12.51 -19.39 9.23
C ASP A 107 13.18 -18.02 8.95
N TYR A 108 12.51 -16.92 9.28
CA TYR A 108 13.01 -15.55 9.13
C TYR A 108 13.55 -14.97 10.45
N ALA A 109 13.69 -15.76 11.51
CA ALA A 109 14.12 -15.26 12.82
C ALA A 109 15.47 -14.53 12.79
N ASN A 110 16.40 -14.94 11.91
CA ASN A 110 17.70 -14.27 11.71
C ASN A 110 17.60 -12.92 10.94
N GLN A 111 16.42 -12.57 10.44
CA GLN A 111 16.10 -11.31 9.74
C GLN A 111 15.11 -10.45 10.55
N MET A 112 14.85 -10.84 11.79
CA MET A 112 13.88 -10.18 12.67
C MET A 112 14.59 -9.53 13.85
N LEU A 113 14.03 -8.41 14.31
CA LEU A 113 14.45 -7.71 15.52
C LEU A 113 13.23 -7.50 16.41
N ILE A 114 13.38 -7.74 17.71
CA ILE A 114 12.37 -7.40 18.70
C ILE A 114 12.76 -6.07 19.34
N LEU A 115 11.98 -5.04 19.03
CA LEU A 115 12.10 -3.72 19.62
C LEU A 115 11.07 -3.58 20.74
N GLN A 116 11.54 -3.45 21.98
CA GLN A 116 10.68 -3.08 23.11
C GLN A 116 10.86 -1.61 23.45
N GLY A 117 9.87 -1.02 24.12
CA GLY A 117 9.97 0.35 24.64
C GLY A 117 9.62 1.47 23.65
N ILE A 118 9.11 1.14 22.46
CA ILE A 118 8.53 2.14 21.55
C ILE A 118 7.36 2.84 22.28
N SER A 119 7.47 4.16 22.44
CA SER A 119 6.53 4.95 23.23
C SER A 119 5.22 5.17 22.47
N GLY A 120 4.14 4.59 22.98
CA GLY A 120 2.75 4.90 22.59
C GLY A 120 1.98 5.69 23.65
N ARG A 121 2.67 6.38 24.58
CA ARG A 121 2.04 6.97 25.80
C ARG A 121 0.88 7.94 25.53
N ILE A 122 0.90 8.59 24.38
CA ILE A 122 -0.11 9.56 23.94
C ILE A 122 -1.22 8.89 23.11
N CYS A 123 -1.02 7.65 22.69
CA CYS A 123 -1.96 6.86 21.90
C CYS A 123 -2.81 6.01 22.86
N GLY A 124 -4.14 6.11 22.80
CA GLY A 124 -5.02 5.28 23.62
C GLY A 124 -6.27 6.00 24.10
N GLY A 125 -6.93 5.40 25.10
CA GLY A 125 -8.22 5.84 25.64
C GLY A 125 -9.40 4.90 25.36
N GLY A 126 -9.16 3.70 24.83
CA GLY A 126 -10.21 2.70 24.57
C GLY A 126 -9.67 1.39 23.96
N HIS A 127 -10.57 0.53 23.48
CA HIS A 127 -10.29 -0.77 22.81
C HIS A 127 -9.61 -0.65 21.44
N SER A 128 -9.24 0.55 21.00
CA SER A 128 -8.45 0.78 19.80
C SER A 128 -7.67 2.07 19.93
N THR A 129 -6.50 2.14 19.29
CA THR A 129 -5.70 3.36 19.18
C THR A 129 -6.03 4.16 17.91
N TYR A 130 -6.84 3.61 17.00
CA TYR A 130 -7.19 4.19 15.71
C TYR A 130 -5.93 4.67 14.95
N PHE A 131 -6.01 5.87 14.36
CA PHE A 131 -4.89 6.60 13.75
C PHE A 131 -3.69 6.81 14.68
N GLY A 132 -3.88 6.68 16.00
CA GLY A 132 -2.84 6.92 16.99
C GLY A 132 -1.71 5.90 16.95
N ALA A 133 -1.98 4.66 16.51
CA ALA A 133 -0.95 3.62 16.39
C ALA A 133 0.22 4.08 15.49
N LEU A 134 -0.11 4.69 14.35
CA LEU A 134 0.87 5.18 13.38
C LEU A 134 1.06 6.72 13.44
N GLY A 135 0.13 7.45 14.03
CA GLY A 135 0.14 8.92 14.07
C GLY A 135 0.83 9.52 15.28
N CYS A 136 1.05 8.76 16.35
CA CYS A 136 1.61 9.28 17.61
C CYS A 136 0.82 10.50 18.14
N PHE A 137 -0.51 10.39 18.21
CA PHE A 137 -1.38 11.39 18.85
C PHE A 137 -2.60 10.74 19.47
N ASN A 138 -3.23 11.43 20.43
CA ASN A 138 -4.48 10.99 21.02
C ASN A 138 -5.63 11.22 20.04
N THR A 139 -6.30 10.14 19.65
CA THR A 139 -7.39 10.19 18.66
C THR A 139 -8.75 10.50 19.25
N ARG A 140 -8.89 10.58 20.59
CA ARG A 140 -10.18 10.70 21.29
C ARG A 140 -11.24 9.77 20.71
N GLU A 141 -10.98 8.46 20.77
CA GLU A 141 -11.86 7.41 20.21
C GLU A 141 -12.04 7.53 18.68
N GLY A 142 -10.97 7.90 17.96
CA GLY A 142 -11.00 8.06 16.50
C GLY A 142 -11.60 9.36 16.00
N LYS A 143 -12.11 10.24 16.88
CA LYS A 143 -12.72 11.53 16.52
C LYS A 143 -11.70 12.54 16.01
N HIS A 144 -10.45 12.42 16.42
CA HIS A 144 -9.37 13.36 16.09
C HIS A 144 -8.31 12.70 15.21
N VAL A 145 -8.05 13.33 14.07
CA VAL A 145 -6.91 13.07 13.20
C VAL A 145 -6.08 14.34 13.18
N LEU A 146 -4.98 14.37 13.94
CA LEU A 146 -4.22 15.61 14.17
C LEU A 146 -3.09 15.82 13.17
N GLY A 147 -2.72 14.78 12.42
CA GLY A 147 -1.61 14.84 11.48
C GLY A 147 -1.53 13.59 10.61
N PRO A 148 -0.52 13.54 9.73
CA PRO A 148 -0.25 12.37 8.90
C PRO A 148 0.24 11.21 9.76
N THR A 149 -0.05 9.98 9.32
CA THR A 149 0.43 8.75 9.96
C THR A 149 1.76 8.31 9.35
N LEU A 150 2.54 7.53 10.11
CA LEU A 150 3.88 7.07 9.73
C LEU A 150 3.92 6.38 8.36
N ASP A 151 2.94 5.54 8.05
CA ASP A 151 2.84 4.86 6.75
C ASP A 151 2.67 5.83 5.59
N TYR A 152 1.86 6.88 5.75
CA TYR A 152 1.74 7.94 4.75
C TYR A 152 3.01 8.78 4.65
N GLU A 153 3.61 9.16 5.78
CA GLU A 153 4.85 9.95 5.80
C GLU A 153 6.00 9.23 5.09
N LEU A 154 6.18 7.94 5.33
CA LEU A 154 7.18 7.13 4.61
C LEU A 154 6.84 7.01 3.12
N GLY A 155 5.56 6.92 2.82
CA GLY A 155 5.02 6.76 1.47
C GLY A 155 5.12 7.99 0.58
N ARG A 156 4.83 9.18 1.13
CA ARG A 156 4.71 10.43 0.36
C ARG A 156 6.03 10.88 -0.28
N HIS A 157 7.15 10.46 0.31
CA HIS A 157 8.50 10.73 -0.21
C HIS A 157 8.90 9.81 -1.38
N ASN A 158 8.15 8.75 -1.65
CA ASN A 158 8.41 7.85 -2.75
C ASN A 158 7.76 8.35 -4.06
N GLU A 159 8.44 8.07 -5.17
CA GLU A 159 7.92 8.23 -6.53
C GLU A 159 7.03 7.03 -6.91
N THR A 160 6.05 6.67 -6.08
CA THR A 160 5.07 5.60 -6.36
C THR A 160 3.68 6.16 -6.66
N LEU A 161 2.85 5.37 -7.35
CA LEU A 161 1.48 5.75 -7.76
C LEU A 161 0.55 5.94 -6.56
N PHE A 162 0.66 5.05 -5.58
CA PHE A 162 0.05 5.20 -4.28
C PHE A 162 1.13 5.64 -3.29
N LYS A 163 0.83 6.65 -2.47
CA LYS A 163 1.74 7.05 -1.39
C LYS A 163 1.78 5.97 -0.31
N ASN A 164 0.62 5.53 0.12
CA ASN A 164 0.42 4.31 0.88
C ASN A 164 -0.89 3.66 0.43
N ILE A 165 -1.07 2.40 0.79
CA ILE A 165 -2.33 1.67 0.62
C ILE A 165 -2.74 1.13 1.98
N SER A 166 -3.98 1.41 2.40
CA SER A 166 -4.56 0.81 3.60
C SER A 166 -5.57 -0.26 3.21
N LEU A 167 -5.31 -1.49 3.64
CA LEU A 167 -6.11 -2.69 3.45
C LEU A 167 -6.47 -3.27 4.81
N GLY A 168 -7.42 -4.20 4.88
CA GLY A 168 -7.72 -4.82 6.16
C GLY A 168 -9.07 -5.50 6.27
N ILE A 169 -9.43 -5.85 7.50
CA ILE A 169 -10.72 -6.47 7.81
C ILE A 169 -11.37 -5.73 8.97
N SER A 170 -12.70 -5.65 8.92
CA SER A 170 -13.56 -5.12 10.00
C SER A 170 -14.64 -6.15 10.33
N GLN A 171 -15.07 -6.17 11.59
CA GLN A 171 -16.25 -6.88 12.04
C GLN A 171 -17.49 -6.56 11.19
N ARG A 172 -17.60 -5.33 10.70
CA ARG A 172 -18.66 -4.90 9.78
C ARG A 172 -18.29 -5.33 8.37
N SER A 173 -18.38 -6.64 8.11
CA SER A 173 -17.94 -7.27 6.86
C SER A 173 -18.60 -6.70 5.59
N HIS A 174 -19.78 -6.09 5.72
CA HIS A 174 -20.52 -5.44 4.63
C HIS A 174 -19.97 -4.05 4.24
N LEU A 175 -19.10 -3.44 5.05
CA LEU A 175 -18.47 -2.16 4.72
C LEU A 175 -17.25 -2.42 3.83
N ASP A 176 -17.23 -1.78 2.67
CA ASP A 176 -16.09 -1.84 1.75
C ASP A 176 -14.91 -0.98 2.21
N ILE A 177 -15.18 0.11 2.93
CA ILE A 177 -14.16 1.06 3.40
C ILE A 177 -14.47 1.48 4.83
N VAL A 178 -13.44 1.52 5.68
CA VAL A 178 -13.48 2.10 7.02
C VAL A 178 -12.32 3.08 7.22
N PHE A 179 -12.46 4.05 8.12
CA PHE A 179 -11.41 5.04 8.40
C PHE A 179 -10.89 4.83 9.81
N ASN A 180 -9.78 4.10 9.95
CA ASN A 180 -9.38 3.57 11.25
C ASN A 180 -7.91 3.69 11.63
N SER A 181 -6.95 3.73 10.69
CA SER A 181 -5.54 3.52 11.02
C SER A 181 -4.57 4.49 10.32
N SER A 182 -4.89 4.95 9.11
CA SER A 182 -3.99 5.76 8.29
C SER A 182 -4.58 7.15 7.99
N ALA A 183 -3.73 8.17 7.88
CA ALA A 183 -4.12 9.53 7.53
C ALA A 183 -3.03 10.24 6.73
N ALA A 184 -3.43 11.05 5.74
CA ALA A 184 -2.54 11.88 4.95
C ALA A 184 -2.23 13.23 5.61
N GLY A 185 -2.96 13.58 6.67
CA GLY A 185 -2.83 14.86 7.35
C GLY A 185 -3.96 15.09 8.36
N ALA A 186 -3.94 16.27 9.00
CA ALA A 186 -4.98 16.67 9.94
C ALA A 186 -6.37 16.67 9.26
N ASN A 187 -7.34 15.99 9.88
CA ASN A 187 -8.69 15.79 9.34
C ASN A 187 -8.73 15.19 7.91
N ASN A 188 -7.69 14.45 7.51
CA ASN A 188 -7.60 13.83 6.19
C ASN A 188 -7.29 12.32 6.33
N PRO A 189 -8.26 11.51 6.81
CA PRO A 189 -8.06 10.08 7.00
C PRO A 189 -8.01 9.36 5.65
N ILE A 190 -7.21 8.30 5.60
CA ILE A 190 -7.11 7.39 4.45
C ILE A 190 -8.01 6.19 4.71
N GLY A 191 -8.87 5.87 3.74
CA GLY A 191 -9.79 4.75 3.84
C GLY A 191 -9.07 3.41 3.73
N THR A 192 -9.26 2.56 4.74
CA THR A 192 -8.88 1.15 4.75
C THR A 192 -9.89 0.37 3.92
N ILE A 193 -9.44 -0.26 2.83
CA ILE A 193 -10.31 -1.05 1.95
C ILE A 193 -10.49 -2.44 2.57
N CYS A 194 -11.71 -2.75 2.99
CA CYS A 194 -12.04 -3.98 3.69
C CYS A 194 -12.47 -5.12 2.77
N ASN A 195 -12.97 -4.81 1.58
CA ASN A 195 -13.39 -5.79 0.59
C ASN A 195 -12.24 -6.10 -0.37
N PRO A 196 -11.73 -7.35 -0.42
CA PRO A 196 -10.61 -7.70 -1.31
C PRO A 196 -10.92 -7.49 -2.79
N GLN A 197 -12.15 -7.74 -3.23
CA GLN A 197 -12.55 -7.51 -4.62
C GLN A 197 -12.51 -6.01 -4.96
N THR A 198 -13.04 -5.16 -4.07
CA THR A 198 -12.98 -3.70 -4.22
C THR A 198 -11.54 -3.19 -4.23
N ALA A 199 -10.67 -3.75 -3.38
CA ALA A 199 -9.25 -3.43 -3.36
C ALA A 199 -8.57 -3.79 -4.68
N TYR A 200 -8.76 -5.02 -5.18
CA TYR A 200 -8.23 -5.46 -6.47
C TYR A 200 -8.70 -4.55 -7.62
N GLN A 201 -10.01 -4.27 -7.67
CA GLN A 201 -10.59 -3.43 -8.71
C GLN A 201 -10.00 -2.02 -8.72
N ARG A 202 -9.68 -1.47 -7.56
CA ARG A 202 -9.10 -0.14 -7.43
C ARG A 202 -7.62 -0.11 -7.82
N MET A 203 -6.87 -1.16 -7.51
CA MET A 203 -5.41 -1.19 -7.72
C MET A 203 -5.01 -1.71 -9.10
N PHE A 204 -5.71 -2.72 -9.61
CA PHE A 204 -5.21 -3.54 -10.71
C PHE A 204 -6.13 -3.57 -11.94
N SER A 205 -7.45 -3.42 -11.79
CA SER A 205 -8.36 -3.41 -12.94
C SER A 205 -8.09 -2.29 -13.96
N PRO A 206 -7.68 -1.06 -13.58
CA PRO A 206 -7.43 -0.01 -14.56
C PRO A 206 -6.25 -0.31 -15.48
N ILE A 207 -5.34 -1.23 -15.12
CA ILE A 207 -4.12 -1.53 -15.89
C ILE A 207 -4.48 -1.91 -17.33
N GLY A 208 -3.91 -1.18 -18.29
CA GLY A 208 -4.17 -1.37 -19.72
C GLY A 208 -5.59 -1.01 -20.18
N ASP A 209 -6.47 -0.49 -19.31
CA ASP A 209 -7.86 -0.17 -19.62
C ASP A 209 -8.08 1.33 -19.87
N ARG A 210 -7.33 1.87 -20.83
CA ARG A 210 -7.39 3.30 -21.22
C ARG A 210 -8.78 3.73 -21.68
N LYS A 211 -9.53 2.84 -22.35
CA LYS A 211 -10.83 3.16 -22.94
C LYS A 211 -11.89 3.42 -21.86
N ASN A 212 -12.06 2.51 -20.90
CA ASN A 212 -13.03 2.71 -19.83
C ASN A 212 -12.61 3.86 -18.91
N LEU A 213 -11.30 4.06 -18.74
CA LEU A 213 -10.82 5.19 -17.97
C LEU A 213 -11.19 6.52 -18.63
N ALA A 214 -10.96 6.69 -19.93
CA ALA A 214 -11.32 7.92 -20.64
C ALA A 214 -12.80 8.27 -20.43
N VAL A 215 -13.70 7.29 -20.52
CA VAL A 215 -15.13 7.51 -20.22
C VAL A 215 -15.36 8.00 -18.79
N LYS A 216 -14.72 7.36 -17.80
CA LYS A 216 -14.84 7.76 -16.39
C LYS A 216 -14.27 9.16 -16.12
N THR A 217 -13.14 9.51 -16.72
CA THR A 217 -12.51 10.83 -16.60
C THR A 217 -13.41 11.92 -17.17
N HIS A 218 -13.98 11.69 -18.36
CA HIS A 218 -14.92 12.65 -18.97
C HIS A 218 -16.16 12.91 -18.08
N LEU A 219 -16.69 11.87 -17.42
CA LEU A 219 -17.80 12.03 -16.46
C LEU A 219 -17.38 12.85 -15.22
N LEU A 220 -16.17 12.61 -14.70
CA LEU A 220 -15.64 13.37 -13.56
C LEU A 220 -15.41 14.84 -13.91
N ASP A 221 -14.91 15.12 -15.12
CA ASP A 221 -14.70 16.50 -15.60
C ASP A 221 -16.04 17.24 -15.72
N TYR A 222 -17.08 16.59 -16.24
CA TYR A 222 -18.43 17.16 -16.30
C TYR A 222 -18.97 17.50 -14.90
N VAL A 223 -18.88 16.56 -13.95
CA VAL A 223 -19.31 16.77 -12.56
C VAL A 223 -18.51 17.91 -11.90
N LYS A 224 -17.22 18.02 -12.20
CA LYS A 224 -16.34 19.07 -11.68
C LYS A 224 -16.74 20.46 -12.19
N GLU A 225 -17.17 20.59 -13.45
CA GLU A 225 -17.69 21.85 -13.99
C GLU A 225 -18.98 22.29 -13.29
N ASP A 226 -19.91 21.36 -13.07
CA ASP A 226 -21.14 21.61 -12.32
C ASP A 226 -20.84 22.04 -10.88
N ILE A 227 -19.91 21.34 -10.21
CA ILE A 227 -19.47 21.67 -8.86
C ILE A 227 -18.85 23.08 -8.80
N LYS A 228 -18.02 23.46 -9.79
CA LYS A 228 -17.44 24.82 -9.86
C LYS A 228 -18.52 25.90 -10.02
N SER A 229 -19.58 25.61 -10.77
CA SER A 229 -20.74 26.51 -10.90
C SER A 229 -21.46 26.71 -9.57
N VAL A 230 -21.72 25.61 -8.84
CA VAL A 230 -22.33 25.65 -7.50
C VAL A 230 -21.43 26.36 -6.48
N LYS A 231 -20.11 26.16 -6.55
CA LYS A 231 -19.12 26.81 -5.66
C LYS A 231 -19.26 28.33 -5.61
N ARG A 232 -19.62 28.97 -6.73
CA ARG A 232 -19.82 30.43 -6.79
C ARG A 232 -20.96 30.93 -5.89
N ARG A 233 -21.90 30.04 -5.53
CA ARG A 233 -23.10 30.34 -4.74
C ARG A 233 -22.98 29.95 -3.25
N LEU A 234 -21.86 29.36 -2.83
CA LEU A 234 -21.64 28.86 -1.47
C LEU A 234 -20.88 29.84 -0.56
N GLY A 235 -21.08 29.70 0.76
CA GLY A 235 -20.29 30.34 1.81
C GLY A 235 -18.84 29.83 1.88
N SER A 236 -17.97 30.49 2.65
CA SER A 236 -16.53 30.18 2.69
C SER A 236 -16.22 28.77 3.23
N VAL A 237 -16.93 28.32 4.27
CA VAL A 237 -16.71 27.00 4.89
C VAL A 237 -17.14 25.86 3.96
N GLU A 238 -18.24 26.03 3.22
CA GLU A 238 -18.71 25.05 2.24
C GLU A 238 -17.78 24.98 1.03
N LYS A 239 -17.18 26.11 0.62
CA LYS A 239 -16.18 26.16 -0.44
C LYS A 239 -14.94 25.31 -0.10
N ASP A 240 -14.43 25.42 1.11
CA ASP A 240 -13.25 24.66 1.53
C ASP A 240 -13.50 23.15 1.55
N LYS A 241 -14.70 22.72 1.99
CA LYS A 241 -15.09 21.30 1.92
C LYS A 241 -15.17 20.83 0.47
N LEU A 242 -15.80 21.63 -0.39
CA LEU A 242 -15.97 21.31 -1.80
C LEU A 242 -14.64 21.20 -2.54
N ASP A 243 -13.69 22.09 -2.23
CA ASP A 243 -12.34 22.04 -2.79
C ASP A 243 -11.60 20.76 -2.41
N ARG A 244 -11.71 20.30 -1.16
CA ARG A 244 -11.14 19.02 -0.74
C ARG A 244 -11.71 17.85 -1.54
N TYR A 245 -13.03 17.84 -1.76
CA TYR A 245 -13.65 16.80 -2.59
C TYR A 245 -13.12 16.84 -4.02
N LEU A 246 -13.07 18.02 -4.65
CA LEU A 246 -12.55 18.18 -6.01
C LEU A 246 -11.11 17.73 -6.14
N SER A 247 -10.23 18.14 -5.22
CA SER A 247 -8.83 17.72 -5.21
C SER A 247 -8.70 16.20 -5.04
N ALA A 248 -9.50 15.58 -4.17
CA ALA A 248 -9.51 14.13 -4.01
C ALA A 248 -9.93 13.40 -5.30
N TYR A 249 -10.93 13.91 -6.02
CA TYR A 249 -11.34 13.35 -7.32
C TYR A 249 -10.25 13.48 -8.38
N GLU A 250 -9.59 14.64 -8.46
CA GLU A 250 -8.48 14.87 -9.38
C GLU A 250 -7.31 13.90 -9.11
N GLU A 251 -6.93 13.72 -7.85
CA GLU A 251 -5.88 12.77 -7.47
C GLU A 251 -6.24 11.32 -7.82
N ILE A 252 -7.51 10.93 -7.65
CA ILE A 252 -7.99 9.60 -8.06
C ILE A 252 -7.93 9.45 -9.58
N GLY A 253 -8.37 10.45 -10.34
CA GLY A 253 -8.35 10.43 -11.80
C GLY A 253 -6.93 10.34 -12.36
N GLN A 254 -6.02 11.18 -11.87
CA GLN A 254 -4.60 11.16 -12.25
C GLN A 254 -3.96 9.80 -11.95
N ARG A 255 -4.25 9.23 -10.77
CA ARG A 255 -3.74 7.91 -10.38
C ARG A 255 -4.27 6.81 -11.29
N HIS A 256 -5.58 6.79 -11.56
CA HIS A 256 -6.13 5.80 -12.47
C HIS A 256 -5.56 5.92 -13.88
N SER A 257 -5.30 7.14 -14.36
CA SER A 257 -4.60 7.36 -15.65
C SER A 257 -3.22 6.75 -15.65
N ALA A 258 -2.43 7.04 -14.63
CA ALA A 258 -1.10 6.49 -14.52
C ALA A 258 -1.11 4.95 -14.41
N ILE A 259 -2.09 4.36 -13.72
CA ILE A 259 -2.27 2.89 -13.66
C ILE A 259 -2.67 2.33 -15.03
N ALA A 260 -3.60 2.99 -15.74
CA ALA A 260 -4.06 2.53 -17.05
C ALA A 260 -2.99 2.63 -18.14
N ASP A 261 -2.00 3.50 -17.95
CA ASP A 261 -0.84 3.63 -18.81
C ASP A 261 0.24 2.58 -18.57
N LEU A 262 0.14 1.78 -17.50
CA LEU A 262 1.03 0.64 -17.29
C LEU A 262 0.83 -0.40 -18.40
N ASP A 263 1.94 -1.06 -18.77
CA ASP A 263 1.94 -2.15 -19.74
C ASP A 263 0.92 -3.23 -19.34
N PRO A 264 0.03 -3.68 -20.24
CA PRO A 264 -0.87 -4.80 -19.97
C PRO A 264 -0.15 -6.06 -19.44
N GLU A 265 1.10 -6.32 -19.85
CA GLU A 265 1.90 -7.43 -19.34
C GLU A 265 2.21 -7.32 -17.84
N PHE A 266 2.06 -6.14 -17.24
CA PHE A 266 2.17 -5.94 -15.80
C PHE A 266 1.16 -6.80 -15.02
N LYS A 267 0.01 -7.14 -15.62
CA LYS A 267 -0.97 -8.07 -15.05
C LYS A 267 -0.41 -9.47 -14.81
N ASN A 268 0.61 -9.89 -15.56
CA ASN A 268 1.23 -11.20 -15.38
C ASN A 268 2.01 -11.31 -14.06
N ARG A 269 2.26 -10.18 -13.37
CA ARG A 269 2.96 -10.12 -12.08
C ARG A 269 2.01 -9.99 -10.89
N ILE A 270 0.70 -10.05 -11.14
CA ILE A 270 -0.35 -9.90 -10.14
C ILE A 270 -1.15 -11.19 -10.12
N ASP A 271 -1.40 -11.73 -8.93
CA ASP A 271 -2.20 -12.94 -8.80
C ASP A 271 -3.65 -12.69 -9.27
N PRO A 272 -4.25 -13.61 -10.05
CA PRO A 272 -5.62 -13.45 -10.51
C PRO A 272 -6.60 -13.53 -9.34
N ILE A 273 -7.72 -12.82 -9.44
CA ILE A 273 -8.83 -12.98 -8.49
C ILE A 273 -9.31 -14.44 -8.53
N THR A 274 -9.31 -15.08 -7.36
CA THR A 274 -9.93 -16.39 -7.12
C THR A 274 -11.25 -16.23 -6.37
N GLU A 275 -11.98 -17.34 -6.16
CA GLU A 275 -13.20 -17.32 -5.36
C GLU A 275 -12.96 -16.87 -3.90
N LYS A 276 -11.71 -17.01 -3.40
CA LYS A 276 -11.30 -16.54 -2.07
C LYS A 276 -11.59 -15.05 -1.85
N TYR A 277 -11.49 -14.23 -2.89
CA TYR A 277 -11.75 -12.78 -2.81
C TYR A 277 -13.22 -12.43 -2.57
N ARG A 278 -14.13 -13.39 -2.74
CA ARG A 278 -15.57 -13.26 -2.46
C ARG A 278 -15.97 -13.88 -1.12
N SER A 279 -15.03 -14.52 -0.42
CA SER A 279 -15.30 -15.20 0.84
C SER A 279 -15.70 -14.19 1.93
N SER A 280 -16.69 -14.57 2.73
CA SER A 280 -17.05 -13.85 3.95
C SER A 280 -16.17 -14.24 5.15
N ASN A 281 -15.38 -15.31 5.02
CA ASN A 281 -14.48 -15.77 6.07
C ASN A 281 -13.37 -14.73 6.32
N PRO A 282 -13.16 -14.28 7.57
CA PRO A 282 -12.14 -13.29 7.88
C PRO A 282 -10.71 -13.75 7.59
N VAL A 283 -10.40 -15.05 7.71
CA VAL A 283 -9.09 -15.62 7.37
C VAL A 283 -8.82 -15.45 5.87
N ASP A 284 -9.73 -15.94 5.02
CA ASP A 284 -9.64 -15.81 3.56
C ASP A 284 -9.47 -14.35 3.12
N ARG A 285 -10.26 -13.45 3.71
CA ARG A 285 -10.19 -12.01 3.41
C ARG A 285 -8.84 -11.41 3.81
N LEU A 286 -8.32 -11.78 4.97
CA LEU A 286 -7.01 -11.32 5.44
C LEU A 286 -5.89 -11.83 4.54
N GLU A 287 -5.93 -13.11 4.16
CA GLU A 287 -4.99 -13.69 3.18
C GLU A 287 -5.01 -12.92 1.85
N CYS A 288 -6.20 -12.65 1.30
CA CYS A 288 -6.31 -11.85 0.08
C CYS A 288 -5.69 -10.46 0.25
N HIS A 289 -5.84 -9.81 1.41
CA HIS A 289 -5.20 -8.51 1.65
C HIS A 289 -3.67 -8.60 1.72
N PHE A 290 -3.11 -9.71 2.24
CA PHE A 290 -1.67 -9.97 2.16
C PHE A 290 -1.19 -10.20 0.73
N GLU A 291 -1.93 -10.97 -0.08
CA GLU A 291 -1.64 -11.16 -1.52
C GLU A 291 -1.66 -9.83 -2.29
N LEU A 292 -2.70 -9.02 -2.07
CA LEU A 292 -2.87 -7.71 -2.67
C LEU A 292 -1.75 -6.75 -2.28
N ALA A 293 -1.41 -6.68 -0.98
CA ALA A 293 -0.31 -5.87 -0.48
C ALA A 293 1.03 -6.31 -1.09
N THR A 294 1.27 -7.62 -1.13
CA THR A 294 2.48 -8.21 -1.74
C THR A 294 2.58 -7.84 -3.21
N SER A 295 1.50 -8.02 -3.98
CA SER A 295 1.43 -7.63 -5.38
C SER A 295 1.72 -6.14 -5.55
N ALA A 296 1.10 -5.26 -4.75
CA ALA A 296 1.33 -3.82 -4.84
C ALA A 296 2.78 -3.41 -4.52
N LEU A 297 3.41 -4.05 -3.53
CA LEU A 297 4.80 -3.80 -3.09
C LEU A 297 5.83 -4.34 -4.08
N VAL A 298 5.65 -5.58 -4.56
CA VAL A 298 6.55 -6.22 -5.53
C VAL A 298 6.52 -5.49 -6.86
N THR A 299 5.30 -5.19 -7.35
CA THR A 299 5.11 -4.52 -8.64
C THR A 299 5.43 -3.02 -8.59
N GLY A 300 5.44 -2.42 -7.40
CA GLY A 300 5.83 -1.03 -7.21
C GLY A 300 4.72 0.00 -7.33
N LEU A 301 3.46 -0.41 -7.27
CA LEU A 301 2.34 0.53 -7.16
C LEU A 301 2.47 1.38 -5.90
N THR A 302 3.02 0.80 -4.83
CA THR A 302 3.41 1.47 -3.59
C THR A 302 4.70 0.85 -3.05
N ASN A 303 5.40 1.58 -2.20
CA ASN A 303 6.46 1.02 -1.35
C ASN A 303 5.98 0.82 0.10
N VAL A 304 4.79 1.33 0.45
CA VAL A 304 4.25 1.27 1.80
C VAL A 304 2.81 0.78 1.77
N ALA A 305 2.51 -0.23 2.59
CA ALA A 305 1.16 -0.74 2.79
C ALA A 305 0.86 -0.93 4.28
N THR A 306 -0.41 -0.84 4.63
CA THR A 306 -0.93 -1.08 5.97
C THR A 306 -2.04 -2.12 5.87
N ILE A 307 -2.00 -3.16 6.69
CA ILE A 307 -3.07 -4.14 6.89
C ILE A 307 -3.62 -3.95 8.30
N ALA A 308 -4.85 -3.45 8.41
CA ALA A 308 -5.53 -3.21 9.68
C ALA A 308 -6.61 -4.28 9.93
N SER A 309 -6.45 -5.04 11.00
CA SER A 309 -7.42 -6.05 11.46
C SER A 309 -8.08 -5.54 12.74
N GLY A 310 -9.40 -5.34 12.70
CA GLY A 310 -10.16 -5.00 13.90
C GLY A 310 -9.88 -3.61 14.49
N VAL A 311 -9.31 -2.69 13.71
CA VAL A 311 -9.01 -1.32 14.19
C VAL A 311 -10.25 -0.43 14.04
N GLY A 312 -10.58 0.37 15.05
CA GLY A 312 -11.72 1.28 15.02
C GLY A 312 -12.70 1.11 16.19
N HIS A 313 -13.77 1.92 16.20
CA HIS A 313 -14.86 1.78 17.18
C HIS A 313 -15.85 0.75 16.65
N GLN A 314 -16.20 -0.27 17.44
CA GLN A 314 -17.16 -1.31 17.04
C GLN A 314 -16.71 -2.14 15.82
N ASP A 315 -15.42 -2.14 15.52
CA ASP A 315 -14.81 -2.89 14.42
C ASP A 315 -13.92 -4.05 14.94
N PHE A 316 -13.70 -4.14 16.25
CA PHE A 316 -12.64 -4.92 16.89
C PHE A 316 -12.98 -6.37 17.27
N SER A 317 -14.23 -6.81 17.12
CA SER A 317 -14.63 -8.19 17.46
C SER A 317 -14.62 -9.09 16.23
N ILE A 318 -13.46 -9.22 15.59
CA ILE A 318 -13.27 -10.18 14.51
C ILE A 318 -13.09 -11.57 15.13
N VAL A 319 -13.92 -12.52 14.71
CA VAL A 319 -13.86 -13.90 15.19
C VAL A 319 -13.32 -14.77 14.07
N PHE A 320 -12.16 -15.38 14.30
CA PHE A 320 -11.59 -16.39 13.42
C PHE A 320 -12.12 -17.76 13.86
N ASP A 321 -13.33 -18.09 13.42
CA ASP A 321 -14.07 -19.29 13.82
C ASP A 321 -13.67 -20.56 13.05
N LYS A 322 -12.88 -20.42 11.98
CA LYS A 322 -12.43 -21.51 11.12
C LYS A 322 -10.96 -21.30 10.73
N LEU A 323 -10.07 -22.08 11.35
CA LEU A 323 -8.67 -22.26 10.95
C LEU A 323 -8.51 -23.59 10.22
#